data_AF-A0A225UNL7-F1
#
_entry.id   AF-A0A225UNL7-F1
#
_cell.length_a   1.000
_cell.length_b   1.000
_cell.length_c   1.000
_cell.angle_alpha   90.00
_cell.angle_beta   90.00
_cell.angle_gamma   90.00
#
_symmetry.space_group_name_H-M   'P 1'
#
loop_
_entity.id
_entity.type
_entity.pdbx_description
1 polymer ?
#
loop_
_entity_poly.entity_id
_entity_poly.type
_entity_poly.pdbx_seq_one_letter_code
_entity_poly.pdbx_strand_id
1 'polypeptide(L)'
;MARSYGTETVDFAREQDAFIDRRNGSRRHRYPWVAIVLSAVVGLAGFVYMASMHKSLSTQHDIIVKMQQQLDAMHAATTVEEDTTWDSKKKFKKAKKFPTKFAVDYVTPLKTQDERGTCWDFATVGVLENSYRQQGVAHGWLHDDEYMAISEQAYGAE
;
A
#
# COMPACT_ATOMS: atom_id res chain seq x y z
N MET A 1 15.79 -14.28 -72.40
CA MET A 1 16.85 -13.77 -71.51
C MET A 1 16.17 -13.08 -70.34
N ALA A 2 16.30 -13.68 -69.15
CA ALA A 2 15.56 -13.32 -67.94
C ALA A 2 16.00 -11.95 -67.40
N ARG A 3 15.03 -11.07 -67.10
CA ARG A 3 15.24 -9.87 -66.27
C ARG A 3 14.71 -10.20 -64.87
N SER A 4 15.65 -10.27 -63.94
CA SER A 4 15.43 -10.56 -62.52
C SER A 4 14.72 -9.38 -61.86
N TYR A 5 13.62 -9.66 -61.17
CA TYR A 5 12.94 -8.74 -60.26
C TYR A 5 13.63 -8.86 -58.89
N GLY A 6 14.43 -7.86 -58.53
CA GLY A 6 15.02 -7.74 -57.21
C GLY A 6 13.96 -7.38 -56.19
N THR A 7 13.72 -8.28 -55.25
CA THR A 7 12.92 -8.11 -54.04
C THR A 7 13.56 -7.08 -53.12
N GLU A 8 12.77 -6.11 -52.66
CA GLU A 8 13.12 -5.18 -51.59
C GLU A 8 13.52 -5.96 -50.33
N THR A 9 14.79 -5.89 -49.95
CA THR A 9 15.23 -6.20 -48.59
C THR A 9 15.35 -4.87 -47.86
N VAL A 10 14.36 -4.57 -47.02
CA VAL A 10 14.46 -3.50 -46.03
C VAL A 10 15.56 -3.91 -45.05
N ASP A 11 16.73 -3.30 -45.16
CA ASP A 11 17.83 -3.51 -44.22
C ASP A 11 17.44 -2.92 -42.86
N PHE A 12 17.26 -3.80 -41.88
CA PHE A 12 17.09 -3.42 -40.49
C PHE A 12 18.37 -2.73 -40.02
N ALA A 13 18.27 -1.45 -39.67
CA ALA A 13 19.36 -0.69 -39.09
C ALA A 13 19.91 -1.43 -37.86
N ARG A 14 21.15 -1.92 -37.98
CA ARG A 14 21.91 -2.56 -36.90
C ARG A 14 22.42 -1.44 -35.98
N GLU A 15 22.19 -1.56 -34.68
CA GLU A 15 22.55 -0.58 -33.64
C GLU A 15 24.07 -0.28 -33.49
N GLN A 16 24.91 -0.71 -34.44
CA GLN A 16 26.37 -0.52 -34.42
C GLN A 16 26.89 0.61 -35.31
N ASP A 17 26.03 1.30 -36.07
CA ASP A 17 26.47 2.33 -37.03
C ASP A 17 26.31 3.78 -36.52
N ALA A 18 25.96 3.99 -35.26
CA ALA A 18 25.69 5.34 -34.73
C ALA A 18 26.94 6.20 -34.42
N PHE A 19 28.15 5.63 -34.40
CA PHE A 19 29.34 6.39 -33.99
C PHE A 19 30.60 5.97 -34.74
N ILE A 20 30.68 6.28 -36.03
CA ILE A 20 31.97 6.44 -36.72
C ILE A 20 32.18 7.93 -36.93
N ASP A 21 32.78 8.59 -35.94
CA ASP A 21 33.55 9.79 -36.19
C ASP A 21 35.04 9.42 -36.28
N ARG A 22 35.59 9.61 -37.47
CA ARG A 22 36.99 9.39 -37.78
C ARG A 22 37.71 10.71 -37.57
N ARG A 23 38.44 10.84 -36.46
CA ARG A 23 39.56 11.79 -36.41
C ARG A 23 40.80 11.20 -35.77
N ASN A 24 41.74 10.91 -36.67
CA ASN A 24 43.13 10.62 -36.39
C ASN A 24 43.76 11.85 -35.70
N GLY A 25 44.36 11.67 -34.52
CA GLY A 25 44.82 12.81 -33.73
C GLY A 25 45.79 12.44 -32.61
N SER A 26 47.02 12.10 -32.99
CA SER A 26 48.25 12.35 -32.22
C SER A 26 48.36 11.80 -30.79
N ARG A 27 49.19 10.77 -30.65
CA ARG A 27 49.91 10.46 -29.41
C ARG A 27 50.61 11.73 -28.88
N ARG A 28 50.13 12.26 -27.75
CA ARG A 28 50.88 13.21 -26.90
C ARG A 28 50.87 12.69 -25.47
N HIS A 29 52.03 12.22 -25.04
CA HIS A 29 52.31 11.78 -23.68
C HIS A 29 52.49 13.00 -22.76
N ARG A 30 51.45 13.35 -21.98
CA ARG A 30 51.44 14.37 -20.90
C ARG A 30 50.18 14.07 -20.06
N TYR A 31 50.13 13.61 -18.81
CA TYR A 31 51.03 13.59 -17.66
C TYR A 31 50.71 12.31 -16.85
N PRO A 32 51.62 11.31 -16.72
CA PRO A 32 51.31 10.03 -16.07
C PRO A 32 50.92 10.19 -14.59
N TRP A 33 51.44 11.24 -13.94
CA TRP A 33 51.15 11.58 -12.55
C TRP A 33 49.69 11.98 -12.32
N VAL A 34 49.04 12.64 -13.28
CA VAL A 34 47.64 13.06 -13.14
C VAL A 34 46.70 11.85 -13.16
N ALA A 35 46.98 10.86 -14.02
CA ALA A 35 46.23 9.61 -14.06
C ALA A 35 46.39 8.79 -12.76
N ILE A 36 47.60 8.75 -12.20
CA ILE A 36 47.88 8.08 -10.92
C ILE A 36 47.16 8.78 -9.75
N VAL A 37 47.16 10.12 -9.72
CA VAL A 37 46.46 10.87 -8.67
C VAL A 37 44.95 10.66 -8.77
N LEU A 38 44.38 10.71 -9.97
CA LEU A 38 42.94 10.46 -10.17
C LEU A 38 42.54 9.04 -9.76
N SER A 39 43.32 8.01 -10.11
CA SER A 39 43.02 6.64 -9.70
C SER A 39 43.15 6.43 -8.19
N ALA A 40 44.14 7.06 -7.54
CA ALA A 40 44.30 7.02 -6.10
C ALA A 40 43.11 7.68 -5.37
N VAL A 41 42.61 8.82 -5.87
CA VAL A 41 41.44 9.53 -5.29
C VAL A 41 40.17 8.71 -5.43
N VAL A 42 39.92 8.11 -6.61
CA VAL A 42 38.76 7.23 -6.83
C VAL A 42 38.83 5.98 -5.95
N GLY A 43 40.03 5.38 -5.82
CA GLY A 43 40.25 4.23 -4.93
C GLY A 43 39.98 4.55 -3.46
N LEU A 44 40.46 5.71 -2.97
CA LEU A 44 40.21 6.18 -1.60
C LEU A 44 38.72 6.44 -1.36
N ALA A 45 38.04 7.10 -2.30
CA ALA A 45 36.60 7.32 -2.20
C ALA A 45 35.81 6.01 -2.15
N GLY A 46 36.17 5.02 -2.98
CA GLY A 46 35.57 3.68 -2.95
C GLY A 46 35.80 2.94 -1.63
N PHE A 47 37.02 2.98 -1.08
CA PHE A 47 37.32 2.35 0.21
C PHE A 47 36.57 3.00 1.38
N VAL A 48 36.46 4.34 1.40
CA VAL A 48 35.69 5.06 2.42
C VAL A 48 34.20 4.72 2.33
N TYR A 49 33.65 4.62 1.12
CA TYR A 49 32.27 4.20 0.91
C TYR A 49 32.01 2.77 1.40
N MET A 50 32.90 1.83 1.08
CA MET A 50 32.80 0.44 1.55
C MET A 50 32.91 0.33 3.08
N ALA A 51 33.80 1.11 3.71
CA ALA A 51 33.92 1.16 5.16
C ALA A 51 32.66 1.73 5.83
N SER A 52 32.00 2.71 5.20
CA SER A 52 30.71 3.25 5.66
C SER A 52 29.59 2.20 5.58
N MET A 53 29.52 1.44 4.48
CA MET A 53 28.53 0.37 4.31
C MET A 53 28.72 -0.78 5.31
N HIS A 54 29.96 -1.17 5.59
CA HIS A 54 30.25 -2.22 6.58
C HIS A 54 29.78 -1.84 7.99
N LYS A 55 29.93 -0.57 8.38
CA LYS A 55 29.38 -0.07 9.65
C LYS A 55 27.86 -0.10 9.65
N SER A 56 27.22 0.29 8.54
CA SER A 56 25.75 0.27 8.40
C SER A 56 25.16 -1.13 8.58
N LEU A 57 25.78 -2.17 8.02
CA LEU A 57 25.29 -3.55 8.16
C LEU A 57 25.39 -4.06 9.60
N SER A 58 26.47 -3.74 10.31
CA SER A 58 26.62 -4.12 11.72
C SER A 58 25.57 -3.45 12.62
N THR A 59 25.25 -2.18 12.37
CA THR A 59 24.22 -1.45 13.12
C THR A 59 22.80 -1.98 12.83
N GLN A 60 22.56 -2.58 11.66
CA GLN A 60 21.26 -3.19 11.36
C GLN A 60 21.02 -4.49 12.13
N HIS A 61 22.06 -5.27 12.43
CA HIS A 61 21.89 -6.51 13.20
C HIS A 61 21.29 -6.26 14.59
N ASP A 62 21.71 -5.21 15.28
CA ASP A 62 21.16 -4.82 16.60
C ASP A 62 19.68 -4.43 16.52
N ILE A 63 19.27 -3.79 15.42
CA ILE A 63 17.87 -3.40 15.20
C ILE A 63 17.01 -4.65 14.94
N ILE A 64 17.50 -5.60 14.13
CA ILE A 64 16.79 -6.86 13.85
C ILE A 64 16.61 -7.67 15.13
N VAL A 65 17.65 -7.78 15.97
CA VAL A 65 17.56 -8.52 17.24
C VAL A 65 16.56 -7.85 18.20
N LYS A 66 16.55 -6.52 18.27
CA LYS A 66 15.56 -5.79 19.09
C LYS A 66 14.14 -5.95 18.55
N MET A 67 13.95 -5.93 17.23
CA MET A 67 12.63 -6.18 16.63
C MET A 67 12.15 -7.61 16.88
N GLN A 68 13.03 -8.60 16.77
CA GLN A 68 12.71 -9.98 17.08
C GLN A 68 12.35 -10.15 18.56
N GLN A 69 13.10 -9.56 19.48
CA GLN A 69 12.77 -9.57 20.91
C GLN A 69 11.44 -8.88 21.21
N GLN A 70 11.12 -7.79 20.52
CA GLN A 70 9.83 -7.11 20.68
C GLN A 70 8.68 -7.98 20.16
N LEU A 71 8.88 -8.67 19.03
CA LEU A 71 7.94 -9.65 18.49
C LEU A 71 7.75 -10.83 19.45
N ASP A 72 8.83 -11.41 19.97
CA ASP A 72 8.78 -12.53 20.91
C ASP A 72 8.13 -12.11 22.24
N ALA A 73 8.38 -10.90 22.74
CA ALA A 73 7.70 -10.36 23.93
C ALA A 73 6.22 -10.10 23.68
N MET A 74 5.84 -9.63 22.49
CA MET A 74 4.44 -9.45 22.08
C MET A 74 3.73 -10.80 21.92
N HIS A 75 4.41 -11.82 21.36
CA HIS A 75 3.91 -13.18 21.28
C HIS A 75 3.78 -13.80 22.67
N ALA A 76 4.77 -13.65 23.56
CA ALA A 76 4.71 -14.12 24.93
C ALA A 76 3.56 -13.48 25.71
N ALA A 77 3.35 -12.16 25.57
CA ALA A 77 2.22 -11.46 26.17
C ALA A 77 0.87 -11.91 25.60
N THR A 78 0.83 -12.30 24.32
CA THR A 78 -0.38 -12.84 23.67
C THR A 78 -0.66 -14.28 24.08
N THR A 79 0.38 -15.10 24.30
CA THR A 79 0.23 -16.52 24.70
C THR A 79 -0.15 -16.74 26.17
N VAL A 80 -0.14 -15.69 27.00
CA VAL A 80 -0.59 -15.78 28.41
C VAL A 80 -2.11 -15.54 28.57
N GLU A 81 -2.84 -15.22 27.50
CA GLU A 81 -4.32 -15.29 27.47
C GLU A 81 -4.88 -16.46 26.66
N GLU A 82 -4.05 -17.45 26.31
CA GLU A 82 -4.50 -18.70 25.64
C GLU A 82 -4.52 -19.90 26.60
N ASP A 83 -4.70 -19.66 27.90
CA ASP A 83 -5.07 -20.68 28.89
C ASP A 83 -6.43 -20.34 29.53
N THR A 84 -7.37 -19.88 28.69
CA THR A 84 -8.75 -20.34 28.86
C THR A 84 -9.06 -21.21 27.67
N THR A 85 -8.91 -22.51 27.89
CA THR A 85 -9.82 -23.55 27.41
C THR A 85 -11.10 -22.90 26.89
N TRP A 86 -11.47 -23.21 25.64
CA TRP A 86 -12.84 -23.03 25.15
C TRP A 86 -13.77 -23.93 25.98
N ASP A 87 -13.95 -23.56 27.24
CA ASP A 87 -14.97 -24.07 28.12
C ASP A 87 -16.22 -23.30 27.74
N SER A 88 -17.03 -23.95 26.91
CA SER A 88 -18.37 -23.55 26.46
C SER A 88 -19.36 -23.31 27.63
N LYS A 89 -18.88 -23.27 28.88
CA LYS A 89 -19.61 -22.99 30.11
C LYS A 89 -19.20 -21.71 30.83
N LYS A 90 -18.71 -20.68 30.13
CA LYS A 90 -18.89 -19.31 30.67
C LYS A 90 -20.40 -19.06 30.76
N LYS A 91 -20.96 -19.22 31.97
CA LYS A 91 -22.33 -18.82 32.30
C LYS A 91 -22.41 -17.32 32.08
N PHE A 92 -22.77 -16.91 30.86
CA PHE A 92 -23.20 -15.56 30.57
C PHE A 92 -24.22 -15.21 31.64
N LYS A 93 -23.87 -14.27 32.54
CA LYS A 93 -24.82 -13.72 33.50
C LYS A 93 -26.02 -13.33 32.68
N LYS A 94 -27.19 -13.98 32.91
CA LYS A 94 -28.38 -13.79 32.09
C LYS A 94 -28.58 -12.29 31.92
N ALA A 95 -28.26 -11.80 30.73
CA ALA A 95 -28.47 -10.41 30.40
C ALA A 95 -29.95 -10.12 30.67
N LYS A 96 -30.22 -8.92 31.21
CA LYS A 96 -31.57 -8.40 31.44
C LYS A 96 -32.46 -8.84 30.27
N LYS A 97 -33.58 -9.51 30.56
CA LYS A 97 -34.41 -10.21 29.56
C LYS A 97 -34.81 -9.25 28.43
N PHE A 98 -34.03 -9.22 27.35
CA PHE A 98 -34.33 -8.42 26.18
C PHE A 98 -35.57 -9.01 25.48
N PRO A 99 -36.37 -8.16 24.80
CA PRO A 99 -37.45 -8.66 23.98
C PRO A 99 -36.89 -9.59 22.91
N THR A 100 -37.61 -10.67 22.60
CA THR A 100 -37.20 -11.64 21.56
C THR A 100 -37.31 -11.07 20.16
N LYS A 101 -38.06 -9.98 19.97
CA LYS A 101 -38.21 -9.25 18.72
C LYS A 101 -38.21 -7.75 19.04
N PHE A 102 -37.47 -6.99 18.24
CA PHE A 102 -37.39 -5.54 18.34
C PHE A 102 -37.36 -4.98 16.92
N ALA A 103 -38.16 -3.94 16.68
CA ALA A 103 -38.22 -3.22 15.42
C ALA A 103 -37.99 -1.74 15.71
N VAL A 104 -37.39 -1.05 14.75
CA VAL A 104 -37.06 0.37 14.82
C VAL A 104 -37.89 1.11 13.77
N ASP A 105 -38.49 2.22 14.16
CA ASP A 105 -39.26 3.08 13.26
C ASP A 105 -38.32 3.94 12.39
N TYR A 106 -38.87 4.54 11.32
CA TYR A 106 -38.16 5.44 10.40
C TYR A 106 -36.95 4.81 9.69
N VAL A 107 -36.88 3.49 9.59
CA VAL A 107 -35.84 2.80 8.82
C VAL A 107 -35.91 3.18 7.34
N THR A 108 -34.77 3.51 6.74
CA THR A 108 -34.68 3.78 5.30
C THR A 108 -34.58 2.48 4.50
N PRO A 109 -34.86 2.51 3.19
CA PRO A 109 -34.77 1.33 2.34
C PRO A 109 -33.41 0.64 2.43
N LEU A 110 -33.42 -0.70 2.33
CA LEU A 110 -32.20 -1.51 2.36
C LEU A 110 -31.26 -1.13 1.21
N LYS A 111 -29.98 -0.98 1.53
CA LYS A 111 -28.90 -0.74 0.57
C LYS A 111 -27.93 -1.93 0.53
N THR A 112 -27.20 -2.10 -0.57
CA THR A 112 -26.22 -3.19 -0.75
C THR A 112 -24.81 -2.63 -1.01
N GLN A 113 -23.83 -3.16 -0.29
CA GLN A 113 -22.41 -2.89 -0.49
C GLN A 113 -21.76 -3.81 -1.53
N ASP A 114 -22.47 -4.87 -1.94
CA ASP A 114 -21.96 -5.95 -2.77
C ASP A 114 -20.60 -6.46 -2.26
N GLU A 115 -19.62 -6.65 -3.15
CA GLU A 115 -18.31 -7.21 -2.83
C GLU A 115 -17.26 -6.15 -2.41
N ARG A 116 -17.68 -4.95 -2.00
CA ARG A 116 -16.78 -3.78 -1.86
C ARG A 116 -16.12 -3.57 -0.49
N GLY A 117 -16.39 -4.38 0.53
CA GLY A 117 -15.76 -4.19 1.86
C GLY A 117 -16.10 -2.86 2.56
N THR A 118 -17.12 -2.15 2.09
CA THR A 118 -17.53 -0.80 2.55
C THR A 118 -18.60 -0.82 3.65
N CYS A 119 -18.69 -1.90 4.45
CA CYS A 119 -19.74 -2.05 5.47
C CYS A 119 -19.80 -0.89 6.47
N TRP A 120 -18.65 -0.27 6.76
CA TRP A 120 -18.52 0.86 7.67
C TRP A 120 -19.23 2.13 7.15
N ASP A 121 -19.19 2.36 5.83
CA ASP A 121 -19.81 3.50 5.16
C ASP A 121 -21.34 3.34 5.23
N PHE A 122 -21.85 2.22 4.74
CA PHE A 122 -23.28 1.89 4.77
C PHE A 122 -23.86 1.88 6.19
N ALA A 123 -23.11 1.37 7.18
CA ALA A 123 -23.55 1.39 8.57
C ALA A 123 -23.68 2.83 9.11
N THR A 124 -22.73 3.70 8.77
CA THR A 124 -22.75 5.08 9.23
C THR A 124 -23.83 5.89 8.53
N VAL A 125 -23.93 5.75 7.21
CA VAL A 125 -24.99 6.37 6.40
C VAL A 125 -26.37 5.92 6.89
N GLY A 126 -26.59 4.63 7.15
CA GLY A 126 -27.87 4.13 7.63
C GLY A 126 -28.32 4.74 8.96
N VAL A 127 -27.39 4.96 9.90
CA VAL A 127 -27.70 5.64 11.18
C VAL A 127 -28.02 7.12 10.97
N LEU A 128 -27.27 7.80 10.09
CA LEU A 128 -27.52 9.20 9.76
C LEU A 128 -28.89 9.37 9.12
N GLU A 129 -29.19 8.64 8.05
CA GLU A 129 -30.47 8.73 7.35
C GLU A 129 -31.67 8.47 8.26
N ASN A 130 -31.58 7.45 9.13
CA ASN A 130 -32.62 7.16 10.11
C ASN A 130 -32.83 8.35 11.08
N SER A 131 -31.73 8.90 11.61
CA SER A 131 -31.77 10.04 12.53
C SER A 131 -32.37 11.29 11.87
N TYR A 132 -31.97 11.57 10.61
CA TYR A 132 -32.50 12.69 9.83
C TYR A 132 -33.98 12.52 9.52
N ARG A 133 -34.43 11.31 9.16
CA ARG A 133 -35.84 11.03 8.90
C ARG A 133 -36.68 11.18 10.16
N GLN A 134 -36.24 10.60 11.28
CA GLN A 134 -36.92 10.73 12.57
C GLN A 134 -37.09 12.20 12.97
N GLN A 135 -36.04 13.01 12.83
CA GLN A 135 -36.09 14.43 13.16
C GLN A 135 -36.94 15.22 12.16
N GLY A 136 -36.81 14.94 10.86
CA GLY A 136 -37.54 15.64 9.80
C GLY A 136 -39.05 15.43 9.92
N VAL A 137 -39.50 14.21 10.21
CA VAL A 137 -40.92 13.93 10.47
C VAL A 137 -41.38 14.62 11.76
N ALA A 138 -40.59 14.53 12.86
CA ALA A 138 -40.96 15.14 14.14
C ALA A 138 -41.12 16.67 14.08
N HIS A 139 -40.39 17.35 13.18
CA HIS A 139 -40.45 18.80 12.99
C HIS A 139 -41.32 19.24 11.81
N GLY A 140 -41.90 18.29 11.06
CA GLY A 140 -42.71 18.59 9.88
C GLY A 140 -41.92 19.10 8.67
N TRP A 141 -40.63 18.76 8.57
CA TRP A 141 -39.77 19.06 7.41
C TRP A 141 -39.85 18.00 6.31
N LEU A 142 -40.21 16.77 6.68
CA LEU A 142 -40.36 15.62 5.79
C LEU A 142 -41.73 14.99 6.01
N HIS A 143 -42.33 14.49 4.94
CA HIS A 143 -43.48 13.60 5.02
C HIS A 143 -43.09 12.20 5.53
N ASP A 144 -44.05 11.42 6.02
CA ASP A 144 -43.81 10.08 6.57
C ASP A 144 -43.20 9.10 5.55
N ASP A 145 -43.47 9.31 4.26
CA ASP A 145 -42.95 8.53 3.13
C ASP A 145 -41.67 9.12 2.50
N GLU A 146 -41.16 10.23 3.04
CA GLU A 146 -39.95 10.88 2.58
C GLU A 146 -38.75 10.57 3.47
N TYR A 147 -37.56 10.61 2.86
CA TYR A 147 -36.29 10.54 3.56
C TYR A 147 -35.19 11.19 2.71
N MET A 148 -34.14 11.67 3.39
CA MET A 148 -32.93 12.15 2.74
C MET A 148 -32.02 10.96 2.46
N ALA A 149 -31.74 10.69 1.18
CA ALA A 149 -30.76 9.68 0.79
C ALA A 149 -29.35 10.31 0.73
N ILE A 150 -28.43 9.80 1.55
CA ILE A 150 -27.01 10.18 1.53
C ILE A 150 -26.26 9.27 0.55
N SER A 151 -25.32 9.83 -0.18
CA SER A 151 -24.45 9.09 -1.10
C SER A 151 -23.31 8.43 -0.34
N GLU A 152 -23.28 7.09 -0.31
CA GLU A 152 -22.15 6.29 0.20
C GLU A 152 -20.87 6.62 -0.57
N GLN A 153 -20.93 6.66 -1.91
CA GLN A 153 -19.74 6.97 -2.73
C GLN A 153 -19.13 8.35 -2.41
N ALA A 154 -19.94 9.32 -1.99
CA ALA A 154 -19.45 10.63 -1.57
C ALA A 154 -18.98 10.63 -0.10
N TYR A 155 -19.52 9.75 0.74
CA TYR A 155 -19.19 9.63 2.15
C TYR A 155 -17.92 8.80 2.38
N GLY A 156 -17.89 7.59 1.83
CA GLY A 156 -16.70 6.76 1.70
C GLY A 156 -15.90 7.14 0.46
N ALA A 157 -15.12 8.23 0.55
CA ALA A 157 -14.16 8.56 -0.49
C ALA A 157 -13.06 7.47 -0.54
N GLU A 158 -13.09 6.64 -1.58
CA GLU A 158 -12.08 5.64 -1.94
C GLU A 158 -11.53 5.84 -3.35
#